data_AF-A0A7V8K815-F1
#
_entry.id   AF-A0A7V8K815-F1
#
_cell.length_a   1.000
_cell.length_b   1.000
_cell.length_c   1.000
_cell.angle_alpha   90.00
_cell.angle_beta   90.00
_cell.angle_gamma   90.00
#
_symmetry.space_group_name_H-M   'P 1'
#
loop_
_entity.id
_entity.type
_entity.pdbx_description
1 polymer ?
#
loop_
_entity_poly.entity_id
_entity_poly.type
_entity_poly.pdbx_seq_one_letter_code
_entity_poly.pdbx_strand_id
1 'polypeptide(L)'
;MNDVAQIVTSGYLRYLPSVFAKADNGFVAGYLKIFEKLLTGLNDDTLDGRRGIQELLAAGVVGNLFYSRFSFLFPAGDEQFIPPISGLPQEQRDVLLTLFNSYIGVPKRPDPLANHVAARSGDDDLEAFTVWLNEFLGWLASWVDLVLDQAWSLDKKRTVIAQIMALYRLRGTAQGMSMLLNLMLDLPWAEVECYQPGSSAPVKIGQLSVNVFNPSPPPIVVNGRADVPGTFVLHASYQPGFPLVSGYAPWLFVVQVLLPAKVDTDLVLAPAGAQKVQWLFGQLAILLDALKPATSRYQWQIQGGMCLRADDTGLSAECPRPRAPQLNINAVLGTRMPS
;
A
#
# COMPACT_ATOMS: atom_id res chain seq x y z
N MET A 1 -40.49 29.13 -39.70
CA MET A 1 -40.94 29.29 -38.30
C MET A 1 -40.19 28.25 -37.51
N ASN A 2 -39.09 28.65 -36.87
CA ASN A 2 -38.27 27.76 -36.07
C ASN A 2 -39.01 27.46 -34.77
N ASP A 3 -39.18 26.16 -34.47
CA ASP A 3 -39.61 25.69 -33.16
C ASP A 3 -38.64 26.24 -32.10
N VAL A 4 -39.12 27.19 -31.30
CA VAL A 4 -38.39 27.66 -30.13
C VAL A 4 -38.49 26.52 -29.13
N ALA A 5 -37.39 25.79 -28.95
CA ALA A 5 -37.25 24.75 -27.93
C ALA A 5 -37.84 25.25 -26.61
N GLN A 6 -38.86 24.54 -26.10
CA GLN A 6 -39.51 24.90 -24.85
C GLN A 6 -38.46 25.00 -23.74
N ILE A 7 -38.21 26.22 -23.25
CA ILE A 7 -37.30 26.45 -22.13
C ILE A 7 -37.95 25.85 -20.89
N VAL A 8 -37.46 24.68 -20.48
CA VAL A 8 -37.93 23.99 -19.28
C VAL A 8 -37.69 24.90 -18.07
N THR A 9 -38.76 25.43 -17.49
CA THR A 9 -38.76 26.38 -16.37
C THR A 9 -38.31 25.73 -15.07
N SER A 10 -37.79 26.52 -14.12
CA SER A 10 -37.39 26.04 -12.79
C SER A 10 -38.62 25.77 -11.91
N GLY A 11 -38.62 24.64 -11.19
CA GLY A 11 -39.65 24.27 -10.23
C GLY A 11 -39.68 25.20 -9.00
N TYR A 12 -38.62 25.98 -8.77
CA TYR A 12 -38.55 26.94 -7.65
C TYR A 12 -39.35 28.22 -7.87
N LEU A 13 -39.80 28.50 -9.10
CA LEU A 13 -40.68 29.64 -9.37
C LEU A 13 -41.99 29.60 -8.56
N ARG A 14 -42.47 28.40 -8.20
CA ARG A 14 -43.69 28.23 -7.40
C ARG A 14 -43.60 28.81 -6.00
N TYR A 15 -42.38 29.04 -5.50
CA TYR A 15 -42.13 29.59 -4.17
C TYR A 15 -41.99 31.12 -4.16
N LEU A 16 -42.03 31.77 -5.33
CA LEU A 16 -41.94 33.22 -5.44
C LEU A 16 -43.32 33.86 -5.72
N PRO A 17 -43.53 35.13 -5.31
CA PRO A 17 -44.70 35.89 -5.72
C PRO A 17 -44.88 35.94 -7.23
N SER A 18 -46.13 35.90 -7.69
CA SER A 18 -46.49 35.81 -9.13
C SER A 18 -45.98 36.96 -10.01
N VAL A 19 -45.56 38.08 -9.40
CA VAL A 19 -44.92 39.20 -10.10
C VAL A 19 -43.62 38.75 -10.80
N PHE A 20 -42.84 37.89 -10.15
CA PHE A 20 -41.57 37.37 -10.69
C PHE A 20 -41.76 36.33 -11.79
N ALA A 21 -42.94 35.72 -11.91
CA ALA A 21 -43.27 34.79 -12.99
C ALA A 21 -43.64 35.50 -14.31
N LYS A 22 -43.99 36.79 -14.25
CA LYS A 22 -44.43 37.58 -15.42
C LYS A 22 -43.40 38.60 -15.91
N ALA A 23 -42.41 38.95 -15.09
CA ALA A 23 -41.62 40.17 -15.27
C ALA A 23 -40.44 40.09 -16.25
N ASP A 24 -39.95 38.89 -16.60
CA ASP A 24 -38.77 38.75 -17.45
C ASP A 24 -38.92 37.61 -18.46
N ASN A 25 -38.15 37.69 -19.56
CA ASN A 25 -37.96 36.71 -20.64
C ASN A 25 -37.39 35.34 -20.15
N GLY A 26 -37.82 34.85 -18.99
CA GLY A 26 -37.31 33.66 -18.35
C GLY A 26 -36.00 33.84 -17.59
N PHE A 27 -35.49 35.08 -17.41
CA PHE A 27 -34.22 35.32 -16.70
C PHE A 27 -34.23 34.76 -15.27
N VAL A 28 -35.20 35.17 -14.45
CA VAL A 28 -35.33 34.68 -13.06
C VAL A 28 -35.54 33.16 -13.03
N ALA A 29 -36.32 32.63 -13.97
CA ALA A 29 -36.54 31.19 -14.09
C ALA A 29 -35.23 30.43 -14.41
N GLY A 30 -34.42 30.96 -15.32
CA GLY A 30 -33.10 30.42 -15.67
C GLY A 30 -32.10 30.58 -14.53
N TYR A 31 -32.12 31.70 -13.82
CA TYR A 31 -31.28 31.94 -12.65
C TYR A 31 -31.59 30.95 -11.52
N LEU A 32 -32.88 30.75 -11.20
CA LEU A 32 -33.31 29.77 -10.20
C LEU A 32 -33.00 28.34 -10.62
N LYS A 33 -33.01 28.03 -11.92
CA LYS A 33 -32.58 26.74 -12.46
C LYS A 33 -31.13 26.43 -12.07
N ILE A 34 -30.24 27.42 -11.94
CA ILE A 34 -28.86 27.23 -11.47
C ILE A 34 -28.86 26.67 -10.04
N PHE A 35 -29.62 27.29 -9.14
CA PHE A 35 -29.70 26.86 -7.74
C PHE A 35 -30.46 25.55 -7.58
N GLU A 36 -31.54 25.36 -8.34
CA GLU A 36 -32.26 24.09 -8.39
C GLU A 36 -31.32 22.98 -8.85
N LYS A 37 -30.55 23.17 -9.93
CA LYS A 37 -29.53 22.22 -10.36
C LYS A 37 -28.46 21.96 -9.31
N LEU A 38 -27.92 23.00 -8.69
CA LEU A 38 -26.86 22.87 -7.69
C LEU A 38 -27.35 22.11 -6.45
N LEU A 39 -28.59 22.36 -6.02
CA LEU A 39 -29.17 21.78 -4.82
C LEU A 39 -29.78 20.40 -5.04
N THR A 40 -30.40 20.13 -6.20
CA THR A 40 -31.12 18.87 -6.45
C THR A 40 -30.44 17.95 -7.44
N GLY A 41 -29.51 18.44 -8.27
CA GLY A 41 -28.88 17.64 -9.33
C GLY A 41 -29.86 17.14 -10.36
N LEU A 42 -30.62 18.03 -11.01
CA LEU A 42 -31.57 17.63 -12.06
C LEU A 42 -30.90 16.70 -13.10
N ASN A 43 -31.55 15.56 -13.39
CA ASN A 43 -31.16 14.49 -14.32
C ASN A 43 -31.18 14.88 -15.82
N ASP A 44 -31.13 16.17 -16.13
CA ASP A 44 -30.98 16.61 -17.51
C ASP A 44 -29.48 16.56 -17.80
N ASP A 45 -29.06 15.94 -18.92
CA ASP A 45 -27.69 15.72 -19.46
C ASP A 45 -26.78 16.98 -19.56
N THR A 46 -26.83 17.85 -18.57
CA THR A 46 -26.48 19.28 -18.60
C THR A 46 -25.49 19.66 -17.51
N LEU A 47 -25.17 18.72 -16.61
CA LEU A 47 -24.05 18.78 -15.68
C LEU A 47 -22.89 17.88 -16.13
N ASP A 48 -22.80 17.58 -17.43
CA ASP A 48 -21.83 16.64 -18.00
C ASP A 48 -21.79 15.30 -17.23
N GLY A 49 -22.97 14.80 -16.82
CA GLY A 49 -23.11 13.55 -16.06
C GLY A 49 -22.77 13.62 -14.55
N ARG A 50 -22.57 14.82 -13.98
CA ARG A 50 -22.27 14.99 -12.54
C ARG A 50 -23.53 14.94 -11.67
N ARG A 51 -23.37 14.39 -10.46
CA ARG A 51 -24.43 14.28 -9.46
C ARG A 51 -24.56 15.54 -8.61
N GLY A 52 -25.79 15.86 -8.19
CA GLY A 52 -26.07 17.02 -7.35
C GLY A 52 -25.70 16.84 -5.88
N ILE A 53 -25.76 17.94 -5.11
CA ILE A 53 -25.37 17.93 -3.70
C ILE A 53 -26.26 17.03 -2.83
N GLN A 54 -27.56 16.90 -3.14
CA GLN A 54 -28.46 15.98 -2.44
C GLN A 54 -28.03 14.52 -2.60
N GLU A 55 -27.68 14.08 -3.81
CA GLU A 55 -27.20 12.72 -4.05
C GLU A 55 -25.84 12.47 -3.38
N LEU A 56 -24.94 13.45 -3.43
CA LEU A 56 -23.64 13.41 -2.75
C LEU A 56 -23.78 13.18 -1.24
N LEU A 57 -24.70 13.91 -0.60
CA LEU A 57 -24.98 13.80 0.82
C LEU A 57 -25.71 12.49 1.14
N ALA A 58 -26.68 12.09 0.31
CA ALA A 58 -27.42 10.83 0.48
C ALA A 58 -26.51 9.60 0.35
N ALA A 59 -25.54 9.62 -0.57
CA ALA A 59 -24.52 8.58 -0.71
C ALA A 59 -23.40 8.68 0.33
N GLY A 60 -23.39 9.72 1.17
CA GLY A 60 -22.38 9.91 2.22
C GLY A 60 -20.96 10.11 1.69
N VAL A 61 -20.82 10.68 0.49
CA VAL A 61 -19.52 10.80 -0.20
C VAL A 61 -18.51 11.59 0.63
N VAL A 62 -18.93 12.74 1.18
CA VAL A 62 -18.04 13.64 1.94
C VAL A 62 -17.40 12.94 3.14
N GLY A 63 -18.17 12.16 3.90
CA GLY A 63 -17.64 11.43 5.05
C GLY A 63 -16.73 10.27 4.64
N ASN A 64 -17.07 9.59 3.54
CA ASN A 64 -16.30 8.46 3.03
C ASN A 64 -15.05 8.87 2.23
N LEU A 65 -14.89 10.13 1.81
CA LEU A 65 -13.69 10.60 1.11
C LEU A 65 -12.45 10.58 1.99
N PHE A 66 -12.61 10.82 3.28
CA PHE A 66 -11.51 10.77 4.26
C PHE A 66 -11.16 9.34 4.69
N TYR A 67 -11.83 8.34 4.12
CA TYR A 67 -11.53 6.93 4.35
C TYR A 67 -11.19 6.26 3.02
N SER A 68 -10.01 5.64 2.93
CA SER A 68 -9.47 5.11 1.67
C SER A 68 -10.29 3.98 1.04
N ARG A 69 -11.30 3.45 1.74
CA ARG A 69 -12.22 2.44 1.19
C ARG A 69 -13.15 3.00 0.11
N PHE A 70 -13.62 4.24 0.21
CA PHE A 70 -14.65 4.79 -0.68
C PHE A 70 -15.94 3.95 -0.71
N SER A 71 -16.55 3.71 0.46
CA SER A 71 -17.68 2.79 0.64
C SER A 71 -18.88 3.07 -0.28
N PHE A 72 -19.09 4.33 -0.68
CA PHE A 72 -20.18 4.75 -1.57
C PHE A 72 -20.10 4.21 -3.00
N LEU A 73 -18.96 3.63 -3.41
CA LEU A 73 -18.79 2.99 -4.71
C LEU A 73 -19.28 1.54 -4.75
N PHE A 74 -19.45 0.92 -3.58
CA PHE A 74 -19.71 -0.50 -3.45
C PHE A 74 -21.11 -0.75 -2.85
N PRO A 75 -21.72 -1.92 -3.11
CA PRO A 75 -23.02 -2.25 -2.56
C PRO A 75 -23.05 -2.19 -1.02
N ALA A 76 -24.19 -1.81 -0.44
CA ALA A 76 -24.38 -1.60 1.00
C ALA A 76 -24.22 -2.86 1.91
N GLY A 77 -23.79 -3.99 1.34
CA GLY A 77 -23.53 -5.24 2.06
C GLY A 77 -22.14 -5.84 1.79
N ASP A 78 -21.24 -5.10 1.13
CA ASP A 78 -19.87 -5.58 0.92
C ASP A 78 -19.06 -5.52 2.22
N GLU A 79 -18.73 -6.68 2.79
CA GLU A 79 -17.95 -6.79 4.03
C GLU A 79 -16.42 -6.80 3.80
N GLN A 80 -15.95 -6.83 2.55
CA GLN A 80 -14.50 -6.84 2.26
C GLN A 80 -13.85 -5.56 2.75
N PHE A 81 -12.81 -5.63 3.57
CA PHE A 81 -12.17 -4.45 4.19
C PHE A 81 -11.87 -3.32 3.19
N ILE A 82 -11.16 -3.62 2.09
CA ILE A 82 -10.90 -2.74 0.95
C ILE A 82 -11.26 -3.49 -0.34
N PRO A 83 -12.43 -3.22 -0.94
CA PRO A 83 -12.80 -3.84 -2.20
C PRO A 83 -11.85 -3.38 -3.34
N PRO A 84 -11.37 -4.30 -4.20
CA PRO A 84 -10.37 -3.99 -5.21
C PRO A 84 -10.97 -3.20 -6.38
N ILE A 85 -10.21 -2.22 -6.88
CA ILE A 85 -10.48 -1.49 -8.13
C ILE A 85 -9.54 -1.99 -9.25
N SER A 86 -8.32 -2.34 -8.87
CA SER A 86 -7.29 -2.94 -9.72
C SER A 86 -7.59 -4.42 -9.91
N GLY A 87 -7.28 -4.97 -11.09
CA GLY A 87 -7.53 -6.37 -11.41
C GLY A 87 -8.96 -6.70 -11.85
N LEU A 88 -9.91 -5.77 -11.70
CA LEU A 88 -11.21 -5.86 -12.36
C LEU A 88 -11.06 -5.81 -13.90
N PRO A 89 -11.97 -6.43 -14.68
CA PRO A 89 -12.08 -6.21 -16.12
C PRO A 89 -12.12 -4.70 -16.42
N GLN A 90 -11.45 -4.29 -17.51
CA GLN A 90 -11.29 -2.88 -17.83
C GLN A 90 -12.62 -2.12 -17.86
N GLU A 91 -13.65 -2.67 -18.51
CA GLU A 91 -14.99 -2.07 -18.55
C GLU A 91 -15.58 -1.82 -17.15
N GLN A 92 -15.46 -2.77 -16.23
CA GLN A 92 -16.01 -2.61 -14.87
C GLN A 92 -15.24 -1.57 -14.06
N ARG A 93 -13.92 -1.52 -14.23
CA ARG A 93 -13.07 -0.51 -13.61
C ARG A 93 -13.42 0.88 -14.10
N ASP A 94 -13.60 1.04 -15.41
CA ASP A 94 -13.89 2.33 -16.02
C ASP A 94 -15.27 2.84 -15.60
N VAL A 95 -16.26 1.95 -15.48
CA VAL A 95 -17.58 2.26 -14.91
C VAL A 95 -17.46 2.74 -13.46
N LEU A 96 -16.68 2.06 -12.62
CA LEU A 96 -16.46 2.47 -11.22
C LEU A 96 -15.77 3.83 -11.11
N LEU A 97 -14.72 4.06 -11.88
CA LEU A 97 -13.98 5.33 -11.88
C LEU A 97 -14.82 6.47 -12.45
N THR A 98 -15.63 6.20 -13.48
CA THR A 98 -16.59 7.18 -14.03
C THR A 98 -17.66 7.51 -13.01
N LEU A 99 -18.20 6.51 -12.31
CA LEU A 99 -19.16 6.72 -11.22
C LEU A 99 -18.54 7.57 -10.10
N PHE A 100 -17.30 7.29 -9.70
CA PHE A 100 -16.60 8.11 -8.72
C PHE A 100 -16.45 9.56 -9.23
N ASN A 101 -15.96 9.74 -10.46
CA ASN A 101 -15.79 11.08 -11.03
C ASN A 101 -17.13 11.83 -11.14
N SER A 102 -18.26 11.15 -11.33
CA SER A 102 -19.59 11.79 -11.32
C SER A 102 -19.94 12.50 -10.01
N TYR A 103 -19.38 12.04 -8.88
CA TYR A 103 -19.56 12.66 -7.57
C TYR A 103 -18.58 13.81 -7.34
N ILE A 104 -17.31 13.66 -7.74
CA ILE A 104 -16.25 14.65 -7.44
C ILE A 104 -16.20 15.77 -8.46
N GLY A 105 -16.39 15.46 -9.73
CA GLY A 105 -16.39 16.41 -10.83
C GLY A 105 -15.01 16.99 -11.12
N VAL A 106 -13.97 16.15 -11.27
CA VAL A 106 -12.61 16.61 -11.56
C VAL A 106 -12.59 17.34 -12.92
N PRO A 107 -12.18 18.62 -12.97
CA PRO A 107 -12.16 19.37 -14.22
C PRO A 107 -11.03 18.87 -15.13
N LYS A 108 -11.29 18.81 -16.44
CA LYS A 108 -10.24 18.49 -17.43
C LYS A 108 -9.13 19.52 -17.33
N ARG A 109 -7.88 19.07 -17.27
CA ARG A 109 -6.73 19.97 -17.31
C ARG A 109 -6.63 20.51 -18.75
N PRO A 110 -6.61 21.83 -18.97
CA PRO A 110 -6.40 22.36 -20.31
C PRO A 110 -5.01 21.95 -20.79
N ASP A 111 -4.91 21.24 -21.91
CA ASP A 111 -3.63 20.98 -22.55
C ASP A 111 -3.10 22.29 -23.18
N PRO A 112 -1.98 22.84 -22.69
CA PRO A 112 -1.42 24.08 -23.23
C PRO A 112 -0.96 23.94 -24.70
N LEU A 113 -0.81 22.70 -25.20
CA LEU A 113 -0.37 22.38 -26.55
C LEU A 113 -1.52 21.97 -27.47
N ALA A 114 -2.77 21.97 -27.01
CA ALA A 114 -3.93 21.52 -27.79
C ALA A 114 -4.10 22.24 -29.14
N ASN A 115 -3.64 23.49 -29.23
CA ASN A 115 -3.70 24.28 -30.46
C ASN A 115 -2.50 24.06 -31.40
N HIS A 116 -1.46 23.36 -30.94
CA HIS A 116 -0.16 23.23 -31.62
C HIS A 116 0.15 21.79 -32.05
N VAL A 117 -0.50 20.80 -31.45
CA VAL A 117 -0.29 19.38 -31.74
C VAL A 117 -1.66 18.72 -31.94
N ALA A 118 -1.78 17.84 -32.94
CA ALA A 118 -2.99 17.05 -33.11
C ALA A 118 -3.27 16.26 -31.82
N ALA A 119 -4.45 16.50 -31.23
CA ALA A 119 -4.86 15.87 -29.98
C ALA A 119 -4.74 14.35 -30.09
N ARG A 120 -4.20 13.70 -29.05
CA ARG A 120 -4.31 12.25 -28.90
C ARG A 120 -5.78 11.93 -28.61
N SER A 121 -6.42 11.23 -29.54
CA SER A 121 -7.79 10.73 -29.37
C SER A 121 -7.76 9.51 -28.45
N GLY A 122 -7.89 9.73 -27.14
CA GLY A 122 -8.06 8.65 -26.18
C GLY A 122 -8.14 9.17 -24.74
N ASP A 123 -9.31 9.00 -24.12
CA ASP A 123 -9.57 8.84 -22.66
C ASP A 123 -8.83 9.73 -21.63
N ASP A 124 -8.48 10.97 -22.03
CA ASP A 124 -7.79 11.95 -21.19
C ASP A 124 -8.51 12.22 -19.84
N ASP A 125 -9.84 12.05 -19.81
CA ASP A 125 -10.66 12.29 -18.62
C ASP A 125 -10.40 11.27 -17.51
N LEU A 126 -10.31 9.99 -17.88
CA LEU A 126 -10.11 8.91 -16.92
C LEU A 126 -8.65 8.84 -16.48
N GLU A 127 -7.71 9.17 -17.38
CA GLU A 127 -6.30 9.34 -17.05
C GLU A 127 -6.10 10.52 -16.07
N ALA A 128 -6.67 11.69 -16.37
CA ALA A 128 -6.61 12.85 -15.49
C ALA A 128 -7.25 12.58 -14.11
N PHE A 129 -8.39 11.87 -14.08
CA PHE A 129 -9.00 11.45 -12.83
C PHE A 129 -8.11 10.48 -12.04
N THR A 130 -7.47 9.53 -12.72
CA THR A 130 -6.55 8.57 -12.10
C THR A 130 -5.31 9.24 -11.53
N VAL A 131 -4.77 10.26 -12.22
CA VAL A 131 -3.67 11.09 -11.72
C VAL A 131 -4.13 11.86 -10.48
N TRP A 132 -5.27 12.55 -10.55
CA TRP A 132 -5.85 13.25 -9.40
C TRP A 132 -6.07 12.32 -8.20
N LEU A 133 -6.61 11.12 -8.43
CA LEU A 133 -6.85 10.14 -7.36
C LEU A 133 -5.54 9.67 -6.71
N ASN A 134 -4.48 9.49 -7.51
CA ASN A 134 -3.15 9.18 -6.96
C ASN A 134 -2.60 10.32 -6.09
N GLU A 135 -2.73 11.57 -6.53
CA GLU A 135 -2.33 12.75 -5.76
C GLU A 135 -3.17 12.89 -4.49
N PHE A 136 -4.49 12.65 -4.58
CA PHE A 136 -5.40 12.67 -3.45
C PHE A 136 -5.04 11.62 -2.40
N LEU A 137 -4.71 10.39 -2.81
CA LEU A 137 -4.24 9.36 -1.88
C LEU A 137 -2.89 9.73 -1.26
N GLY A 138 -2.00 10.36 -2.02
CA GLY A 138 -0.74 10.91 -1.49
C GLY A 138 -0.97 12.00 -0.45
N TRP A 139 -1.90 12.91 -0.73
CA TRP A 139 -2.35 13.91 0.24
C TRP A 139 -2.92 13.24 1.49
N LEU A 140 -3.82 12.25 1.35
CA LEU A 140 -4.40 11.52 2.48
C LEU A 140 -3.32 10.81 3.32
N ALA A 141 -2.31 10.21 2.67
CA ALA A 141 -1.19 9.58 3.34
C ALA A 141 -0.32 10.58 4.13
N SER A 142 -0.21 11.83 3.68
CA SER A 142 0.54 12.87 4.40
C SER A 142 -0.05 13.20 5.78
N TRP A 143 -1.37 13.02 5.98
CA TRP A 143 -1.99 13.21 7.30
C TRP A 143 -1.49 12.22 8.35
N VAL A 144 -0.97 11.08 7.90
CA VAL A 144 -0.46 10.01 8.74
C VAL A 144 1.05 9.83 8.54
N ASP A 145 1.75 10.83 8.03
CA ASP A 145 3.22 10.80 7.82
C ASP A 145 3.68 9.55 7.06
N LEU A 146 2.91 9.14 6.04
CA LEU A 146 3.19 7.95 5.23
C LEU A 146 3.64 8.37 3.83
N VAL A 147 4.81 7.87 3.43
CA VAL A 147 5.32 8.00 2.05
C VAL A 147 4.82 6.81 1.22
N LEU A 148 4.05 7.10 0.18
CA LEU A 148 3.56 6.09 -0.75
C LEU A 148 4.55 5.87 -1.90
N ASP A 149 4.76 4.62 -2.28
CA ASP A 149 5.47 4.28 -3.51
C ASP A 149 4.56 4.57 -4.72
N GLN A 150 5.12 5.22 -5.74
CA GLN A 150 4.42 5.50 -6.99
C GLN A 150 4.11 4.24 -7.77
N ALA A 151 4.93 3.19 -7.64
CA ALA A 151 4.75 1.90 -8.32
C ALA A 151 3.59 1.08 -7.75
N TRP A 152 3.03 1.45 -6.59
CA TRP A 152 1.91 0.74 -5.99
C TRP A 152 0.61 0.97 -6.75
N SER A 153 -0.20 -0.08 -6.84
CA SER A 153 -1.58 0.03 -7.33
C SER A 153 -2.42 0.91 -6.40
N LEU A 154 -3.52 1.46 -6.92
CA LEU A 154 -4.46 2.26 -6.13
C LEU A 154 -4.96 1.49 -4.91
N ASP A 155 -5.25 0.21 -5.05
CA ASP A 155 -5.74 -0.61 -3.93
C ASP A 155 -4.68 -0.84 -2.86
N LYS A 156 -3.42 -1.01 -3.27
CA LYS A 156 -2.31 -1.14 -2.32
C LYS A 156 -2.15 0.15 -1.53
N LYS A 157 -2.14 1.32 -2.20
CA LYS A 157 -2.13 2.63 -1.53
C LYS A 157 -3.29 2.77 -0.54
N ARG A 158 -4.53 2.43 -0.97
CA ARG A 158 -5.74 2.48 -0.13
C ARG A 158 -5.62 1.58 1.10
N THR A 159 -5.15 0.34 0.90
CA THR A 159 -5.00 -0.66 1.96
C THR A 159 -3.94 -0.25 2.97
N VAL A 160 -2.80 0.25 2.50
CA VAL A 160 -1.73 0.73 3.38
C VAL A 160 -2.22 1.89 4.23
N ILE A 161 -2.84 2.91 3.63
CA ILE A 161 -3.38 4.06 4.37
C ILE A 161 -4.38 3.61 5.45
N ALA A 162 -5.24 2.64 5.14
CA ALA A 162 -6.24 2.16 6.09
C ALA A 162 -5.62 1.43 7.30
N GLN A 163 -4.53 0.70 7.11
CA GLN A 163 -3.91 -0.14 8.13
C GLN A 163 -2.77 0.54 8.90
N ILE A 164 -2.13 1.56 8.32
CA ILE A 164 -0.88 2.12 8.86
C ILE A 164 -1.03 2.65 10.29
N MET A 165 -2.18 3.24 10.64
CA MET A 165 -2.42 3.77 11.99
C MET A 165 -2.41 2.69 13.07
N ALA A 166 -2.95 1.50 12.77
CA ALA A 166 -2.87 0.36 13.69
C ALA A 166 -1.42 -0.14 13.81
N LEU A 167 -0.67 -0.14 12.71
CA LEU A 167 0.73 -0.56 12.69
C LEU A 167 1.64 0.40 13.46
N TYR A 168 1.39 1.71 13.40
CA TYR A 168 2.14 2.69 14.20
C TYR A 168 1.98 2.50 15.71
N ARG A 169 0.82 1.99 16.17
CA ARG A 169 0.64 1.64 17.59
C ARG A 169 1.48 0.44 18.01
N LEU A 170 1.78 -0.45 17.06
CA LEU A 170 2.61 -1.63 17.27
C LEU A 170 4.07 -1.40 16.85
N ARG A 171 4.47 -0.17 16.54
CA ARG A 171 5.85 0.14 16.15
C ARG A 171 6.81 -0.28 17.26
N GLY A 172 7.93 -0.89 16.88
CA GLY A 172 8.91 -1.38 17.85
C GLY A 172 8.47 -2.62 18.60
N THR A 173 7.47 -3.34 18.07
CA THR A 173 7.16 -4.71 18.48
C THR A 173 7.43 -5.66 17.31
N ALA A 174 7.78 -6.90 17.61
CA ALA A 174 7.96 -7.91 16.57
C ALA A 174 6.67 -8.16 15.80
N GLN A 175 5.53 -8.20 16.50
CA GLN A 175 4.22 -8.34 15.90
C GLN A 175 3.93 -7.22 14.88
N GLY A 176 4.18 -5.97 15.26
CA GLY A 176 4.03 -4.82 14.36
C GLY A 176 4.92 -4.95 13.13
N MET A 177 6.17 -5.39 13.30
CA MET A 177 7.09 -5.67 12.18
C MET A 177 6.53 -6.75 11.25
N SER A 178 6.03 -7.87 11.78
CA SER A 178 5.47 -8.94 10.96
C SER A 178 4.24 -8.50 10.16
N MET A 179 3.33 -7.77 10.79
CA MET A 179 2.13 -7.25 10.13
C MET A 179 2.47 -6.22 9.05
N LEU A 180 3.45 -5.36 9.32
CA LEU A 180 3.94 -4.40 8.36
C LEU A 180 4.57 -5.08 7.14
N LEU A 181 5.40 -6.11 7.36
CA LEU A 181 6.01 -6.88 6.28
C LEU A 181 4.95 -7.60 5.44
N ASN A 182 3.94 -8.21 6.08
CA ASN A 182 2.82 -8.84 5.36
C ASN A 182 2.11 -7.83 4.44
N LEU A 183 1.76 -6.66 5.00
CA LEU A 183 1.07 -5.60 4.27
C LEU A 183 1.89 -5.08 3.07
N MET A 184 3.19 -4.90 3.25
CA MET A 184 4.04 -4.27 2.24
C MET A 184 4.46 -5.21 1.12
N LEU A 185 4.54 -6.50 1.44
CA LEU A 185 4.89 -7.56 0.50
C LEU A 185 3.66 -8.22 -0.15
N ASP A 186 2.46 -7.75 0.19
CA ASP A 186 1.18 -8.34 -0.23
C ASP A 186 1.11 -9.85 0.10
N LEU A 187 1.68 -10.24 1.24
CA LEU A 187 1.65 -11.62 1.72
C LEU A 187 0.37 -11.84 2.54
N PRO A 188 -0.23 -13.04 2.47
CA PRO A 188 -1.33 -13.43 3.34
C PRO A 188 -1.01 -13.16 4.82
N TRP A 189 -2.01 -12.68 5.57
CA TRP A 189 -1.90 -12.54 7.02
C TRP A 189 -1.59 -13.92 7.62
N ALA A 190 -0.44 -14.07 8.28
CA ALA A 190 0.18 -15.32 8.79
C ALA A 190 1.24 -16.00 7.90
N GLU A 191 1.74 -15.35 6.84
CA GLU A 191 3.00 -15.79 6.22
C GLU A 191 4.23 -15.24 6.94
N VAL A 192 4.16 -14.02 7.48
CA VAL A 192 5.20 -13.50 8.37
C VAL A 192 4.84 -13.77 9.82
N GLU A 193 5.65 -14.59 10.49
CA GLU A 193 5.46 -14.97 11.89
C GLU A 193 6.62 -14.48 12.78
N CYS A 194 6.29 -14.22 14.05
CA CYS A 194 7.25 -13.75 15.06
C CYS A 194 7.70 -14.90 15.95
N TYR A 195 9.03 -15.04 16.12
CA TYR A 195 9.61 -16.13 16.91
C TYR A 195 10.55 -15.61 17.99
N GLN A 196 10.58 -16.33 19.11
CA GLN A 196 11.62 -16.16 20.14
C GLN A 196 12.91 -16.85 19.66
N PRO A 197 14.10 -16.30 19.95
CA PRO A 197 15.36 -16.96 19.63
C PRO A 197 15.42 -18.33 20.30
N GLY A 198 15.89 -19.32 19.55
CA GLY A 198 15.96 -20.71 20.01
C GLY A 198 14.75 -21.57 19.62
N SER A 199 13.65 -20.97 19.16
CA SER A 199 12.57 -21.72 18.50
C SER A 199 12.89 -21.91 17.01
N SER A 200 12.66 -23.12 16.49
CA SER A 200 12.68 -23.37 15.05
C SER A 200 11.36 -22.92 14.45
N ALA A 201 11.39 -21.93 13.55
CA ALA A 201 10.19 -21.55 12.81
C ALA A 201 9.69 -22.74 11.96
N PRO A 202 8.39 -23.09 11.97
CA PRO A 202 7.80 -24.01 11.02
C PRO A 202 8.12 -23.56 9.59
N VAL A 203 8.74 -24.44 8.82
CA VAL A 203 9.08 -24.15 7.43
C VAL A 203 7.97 -24.67 6.54
N LYS A 204 7.34 -23.77 5.76
CA LYS A 204 6.28 -24.14 4.82
C LYS A 204 6.91 -24.74 3.56
N ILE A 205 6.49 -25.96 3.20
CA ILE A 205 6.98 -26.65 2.00
C ILE A 205 6.39 -25.98 0.75
N GLY A 206 7.22 -25.71 -0.26
CA GLY A 206 6.75 -25.16 -1.54
C GLY A 206 6.58 -23.64 -1.60
N GLN A 207 6.67 -22.91 -0.49
CA GLN A 207 6.42 -21.46 -0.43
C GLN A 207 7.57 -20.69 0.22
N LEU A 208 7.74 -19.42 -0.18
CA LEU A 208 8.63 -18.48 0.48
C LEU A 208 8.04 -18.11 1.84
N SER A 209 8.83 -18.14 2.90
CA SER A 209 8.40 -17.64 4.22
C SER A 209 9.35 -16.58 4.74
N VAL A 210 8.83 -15.59 5.46
CA VAL A 210 9.59 -14.51 6.07
C VAL A 210 9.34 -14.58 7.57
N ASN A 211 10.38 -14.61 8.38
CA ASN A 211 10.26 -14.68 9.83
C ASN A 211 10.90 -13.47 10.46
N VAL A 212 10.32 -13.00 11.56
CA VAL A 212 10.90 -11.95 12.38
C VAL A 212 11.26 -12.55 13.74
N PHE A 213 12.56 -12.66 14.03
CA PHE A 213 13.01 -13.05 15.36
C PHE A 213 13.12 -11.85 16.25
N ASN A 214 12.62 -12.01 17.47
CA ASN A 214 12.64 -11.01 18.51
C ASN A 214 13.51 -11.45 19.69
N PRO A 215 14.81 -11.13 19.70
CA PRO A 215 15.65 -11.51 20.80
C PRO A 215 15.23 -10.88 22.11
N SER A 216 15.07 -11.73 23.13
CA SER A 216 14.98 -11.26 24.50
C SER A 216 16.25 -10.45 24.79
N PRO A 217 16.14 -9.23 25.35
CA PRO A 217 17.32 -8.48 25.72
C PRO A 217 18.20 -9.35 26.63
N PRO A 218 19.54 -9.32 26.46
CA PRO A 218 20.40 -10.01 27.39
C PRO A 218 20.07 -9.53 28.81
N PRO A 219 20.01 -10.42 29.80
CA PRO A 219 19.70 -10.01 31.16
C PRO A 219 20.73 -8.98 31.63
N ILE A 220 20.27 -7.90 32.26
CA ILE A 220 21.16 -7.03 33.02
C ILE A 220 21.57 -7.84 34.25
N VAL A 221 22.77 -8.41 34.21
CA VAL A 221 23.31 -9.17 35.34
C VAL A 221 23.98 -8.19 36.29
N VAL A 222 23.37 -7.95 37.44
CA VAL A 222 24.02 -7.23 38.54
C VAL A 222 24.91 -8.22 39.27
N ASN A 223 26.22 -8.04 39.19
CA ASN A 223 27.19 -8.85 39.93
C ASN A 223 27.95 -7.93 40.90
N GLY A 224 28.23 -8.43 42.11
CA GLY A 224 29.05 -7.74 43.11
C GLY A 224 30.55 -7.75 42.81
N ARG A 225 30.97 -8.38 41.70
CA ARG A 225 32.35 -8.50 41.25
C ARG A 225 32.67 -7.51 40.13
N ALA A 226 33.40 -6.45 40.48
CA ALA A 226 33.85 -5.41 39.55
C ALA A 226 35.10 -5.78 38.74
N ASP A 227 35.70 -6.95 39.02
CA ASP A 227 36.97 -7.44 38.47
C ASP A 227 36.83 -8.28 37.20
N VAL A 228 35.61 -8.54 36.74
CA VAL A 228 35.35 -9.34 35.53
C VAL A 228 35.44 -8.47 34.26
N PRO A 229 36.24 -8.85 33.25
CA PRO A 229 36.32 -8.12 31.97
C PRO A 229 34.94 -8.00 31.30
N GLY A 230 34.57 -6.79 30.87
CA GLY A 230 33.25 -6.51 30.26
C GLY A 230 32.14 -6.16 31.25
N THR A 231 32.45 -6.03 32.55
CA THR A 231 31.48 -5.58 33.56
C THR A 231 31.40 -4.06 33.62
N PHE A 232 30.19 -3.51 33.50
CA PHE A 232 29.95 -2.08 33.71
C PHE A 232 29.64 -1.81 35.19
N VAL A 233 30.37 -0.87 35.81
CA VAL A 233 30.17 -0.49 37.22
C VAL A 233 29.27 0.74 37.28
N LEU A 234 28.09 0.59 37.88
CA LEU A 234 27.18 1.69 38.17
C LEU A 234 27.66 2.44 39.42
N HIS A 235 28.15 3.66 39.25
CA HIS A 235 28.49 4.56 40.34
C HIS A 235 27.26 5.38 40.75
N ALA A 236 27.01 5.51 42.05
CA ALA A 236 25.86 6.25 42.60
C ALA A 236 25.93 7.78 42.37
N SER A 237 27.05 8.29 41.83
CA SER A 237 27.23 9.70 41.48
C SER A 237 28.02 9.82 40.18
N TYR A 238 27.55 10.71 39.28
CA TYR A 238 28.27 11.05 38.06
C TYR A 238 29.55 11.86 38.39
N GLN A 239 30.67 11.48 37.78
CA GLN A 239 31.90 12.27 37.78
C GLN A 239 32.19 12.77 36.35
N PRO A 240 32.71 14.00 36.18
CA PRO A 240 33.10 14.51 34.87
C PRO A 240 34.07 13.56 34.16
N GLY A 241 33.72 13.13 32.94
CA GLY A 241 34.51 12.18 32.16
C GLY A 241 33.97 10.74 32.17
N PHE A 242 32.95 10.43 32.98
CA PHE A 242 32.24 9.16 32.84
C PHE A 242 31.38 9.13 31.57
N PRO A 243 31.38 8.01 30.83
CA PRO A 243 30.54 7.87 29.65
C PRO A 243 29.07 7.94 30.05
N LEU A 244 28.28 8.73 29.32
CA LEU A 244 26.83 8.75 29.49
C LEU A 244 26.27 7.43 28.94
N VAL A 245 25.88 6.51 29.83
CA VAL A 245 25.37 5.19 29.41
C VAL A 245 23.85 5.21 29.40
N SER A 246 23.27 5.21 28.21
CA SER A 246 21.85 4.94 28.01
C SER A 246 21.62 3.43 28.09
N GLY A 247 20.69 2.99 28.96
CA GLY A 247 20.37 1.58 29.19
C GLY A 247 19.57 0.89 28.08
N TYR A 248 19.38 1.53 26.92
CA TYR A 248 18.71 0.91 25.80
C TYR A 248 19.71 0.24 24.88
N ALA A 249 19.83 -1.09 24.97
CA ALA A 249 20.37 -1.87 23.86
C ALA A 249 19.48 -1.61 22.63
N PRO A 250 20.03 -1.21 21.47
CA PRO A 250 19.21 -1.02 20.30
C PRO A 250 18.54 -2.35 19.95
N TRP A 251 17.21 -2.36 19.88
CA TRP A 251 16.45 -3.60 19.69
C TRP A 251 16.81 -4.21 18.33
N LEU A 252 17.43 -5.40 18.33
CA LEU A 252 17.89 -6.07 17.12
C LEU A 252 16.80 -7.03 16.64
N PHE A 253 16.20 -6.76 15.49
CA PHE A 253 15.34 -7.74 14.82
C PHE A 253 16.14 -8.56 13.83
N VAL A 254 15.95 -9.88 13.81
CA VAL A 254 16.49 -10.69 12.69
C VAL A 254 15.34 -11.00 11.75
N VAL A 255 15.36 -10.42 10.55
CA VAL A 255 14.39 -10.73 9.50
C VAL A 255 14.99 -11.80 8.62
N GLN A 256 14.40 -12.99 8.68
CA GLN A 256 14.91 -14.17 8.00
C GLN A 256 13.97 -14.57 6.87
N VAL A 257 14.51 -14.70 5.66
CA VAL A 257 13.77 -15.21 4.51
C VAL A 257 14.18 -16.65 4.26
N LEU A 258 13.20 -17.55 4.32
CA LEU A 258 13.34 -18.98 4.12
C LEU A 258 12.93 -19.32 2.69
N LEU A 259 13.89 -19.83 1.91
CA LEU A 259 13.62 -20.31 0.56
C LEU A 259 13.03 -21.74 0.61
N PRO A 260 12.12 -22.10 -0.32
CA PRO A 260 11.51 -23.44 -0.38
C PRO A 260 12.53 -24.59 -0.35
N ALA A 261 13.68 -24.36 -0.99
CA ALA A 261 14.82 -25.26 -1.06
C ALA A 261 15.39 -25.71 0.31
N LYS A 262 15.08 -24.98 1.39
CA LYS A 262 15.59 -25.29 2.73
C LYS A 262 14.98 -26.58 3.29
N VAL A 263 13.72 -26.88 2.97
CA VAL A 263 13.02 -28.09 3.44
C VAL A 263 13.14 -29.22 2.45
N ASP A 264 13.04 -28.87 1.17
CA ASP A 264 13.08 -29.81 0.06
C ASP A 264 14.15 -29.37 -0.92
N THR A 265 15.25 -30.12 -0.98
CA THR A 265 16.40 -29.80 -1.82
C THR A 265 16.10 -29.86 -3.31
N ASP A 266 14.98 -30.46 -3.70
CA ASP A 266 14.57 -30.58 -5.11
C ASP A 266 13.82 -29.33 -5.61
N LEU A 267 13.34 -28.48 -4.69
CA LEU A 267 12.67 -27.22 -5.00
C LEU A 267 13.68 -26.10 -5.28
N VAL A 268 14.12 -26.01 -6.54
CA VAL A 268 15.00 -24.93 -7.03
C VAL A 268 14.18 -23.75 -7.54
N LEU A 269 14.54 -22.53 -7.12
CA LEU A 269 13.95 -21.31 -7.67
C LEU A 269 14.25 -21.18 -9.17
N ALA A 270 13.22 -20.98 -9.98
CA ALA A 270 13.39 -20.58 -11.37
C ALA A 270 14.06 -19.19 -11.46
N PRO A 271 14.77 -18.85 -12.56
CA PRO A 271 15.41 -17.54 -12.72
C PRO A 271 14.48 -16.34 -12.50
N ALA A 272 13.24 -16.42 -12.99
CA ALA A 272 12.21 -15.39 -12.75
C ALA A 272 11.81 -15.28 -11.26
N GLY A 273 11.75 -16.42 -10.55
CA GLY A 273 11.51 -16.44 -9.11
C GLY A 273 12.67 -15.82 -8.32
N ALA A 274 13.91 -16.10 -8.71
CA ALA A 274 15.09 -15.50 -8.10
C ALA A 274 15.16 -13.98 -8.31
N GLN A 275 14.82 -13.49 -9.51
CA GLN A 275 14.71 -12.05 -9.77
C GLN A 275 13.63 -11.39 -8.92
N LYS A 276 12.46 -12.03 -8.78
CA LYS A 276 11.37 -11.54 -7.93
C LYS A 276 11.81 -11.46 -6.47
N VAL A 277 12.53 -12.46 -5.97
CA VAL A 277 13.11 -12.47 -4.63
C VAL A 277 14.13 -11.32 -4.45
N GLN A 278 15.04 -11.11 -5.40
CA GLN A 278 16.00 -10.00 -5.33
C GLN A 278 15.34 -8.62 -5.34
N TRP A 279 14.33 -8.44 -6.19
CA TRP A 279 13.55 -7.20 -6.23
C TRP A 279 12.84 -6.96 -4.90
N LEU A 280 12.23 -8.01 -4.35
CA LEU A 280 11.54 -7.97 -3.06
C LEU A 280 12.50 -7.62 -1.91
N PHE A 281 13.76 -8.09 -1.97
CA PHE A 281 14.81 -7.69 -1.02
C PHE A 281 15.17 -6.21 -1.11
N GLY A 282 15.31 -5.67 -2.32
CA GLY A 282 15.60 -4.25 -2.50
C GLY A 282 14.50 -3.36 -1.89
N GLN A 283 13.25 -3.76 -2.09
CA GLN A 283 12.09 -3.08 -1.51
C GLN A 283 12.05 -3.19 0.02
N LEU A 284 12.27 -4.38 0.55
CA LEU A 284 12.32 -4.65 2.00
C LEU A 284 13.35 -3.78 2.73
N ALA A 285 14.56 -3.64 2.18
CA ALA A 285 15.63 -2.87 2.81
C ALA A 285 15.24 -1.38 2.94
N ILE A 286 14.78 -0.78 1.84
CA ILE A 286 14.32 0.62 1.81
C ILE A 286 13.16 0.83 2.80
N LEU A 287 12.25 -0.14 2.82
CA LEU A 287 11.06 -0.08 3.63
C LEU A 287 11.35 -0.19 5.13
N LEU A 288 12.21 -1.14 5.52
CA LEU A 288 12.61 -1.27 6.92
C LEU A 288 13.45 -0.07 7.37
N ASP A 289 14.28 0.51 6.52
CA ASP A 289 15.00 1.72 6.88
C ASP A 289 14.08 2.93 7.11
N ALA A 290 13.01 3.03 6.31
CA ALA A 290 12.01 4.09 6.46
C ALA A 290 11.12 3.89 7.70
N LEU A 291 10.79 2.64 8.03
CA LEU A 291 9.77 2.32 9.04
C LEU A 291 10.35 1.78 10.36
N LYS A 292 11.67 1.63 10.46
CA LYS A 292 12.30 1.17 11.70
C LYS A 292 12.00 2.16 12.85
N PRO A 293 11.69 1.65 14.04
CA PRO A 293 11.63 2.49 15.24
C PRO A 293 13.00 3.12 15.50
N ALA A 294 13.00 4.34 16.04
CA ALA A 294 14.21 4.97 16.52
C ALA A 294 14.96 4.00 17.46
N THR A 295 16.29 3.92 17.32
CA THR A 295 17.16 3.03 18.10
C THR A 295 16.99 1.52 17.87
N SER A 296 16.28 1.05 16.84
CA SER A 296 16.28 -0.38 16.46
C SER A 296 17.32 -0.68 15.37
N ARG A 297 17.89 -1.89 15.39
CA ARG A 297 18.71 -2.46 14.31
C ARG A 297 17.97 -3.66 13.72
N TYR A 298 18.24 -3.97 12.46
CA TYR A 298 17.82 -5.23 11.89
C TYR A 298 18.99 -5.94 11.23
N GLN A 299 18.94 -7.27 11.23
CA GLN A 299 19.85 -8.12 10.50
C GLN A 299 19.05 -9.00 9.56
N TRP A 300 19.54 -9.13 8.33
CA TRP A 300 18.95 -9.99 7.33
C TRP A 300 19.63 -11.34 7.32
N GLN A 301 18.84 -12.40 7.14
CA GLN A 301 19.37 -13.71 6.86
C GLN A 301 18.54 -14.41 5.79
N ILE A 302 19.19 -14.88 4.75
CA ILE A 302 18.57 -15.73 3.75
C ILE A 302 19.00 -17.16 4.06
N GLN A 303 18.03 -18.05 4.22
CA GLN A 303 18.29 -19.46 4.43
C GLN A 303 17.70 -20.24 3.26
N GLY A 304 18.58 -20.79 2.43
CA GLY A 304 18.24 -21.76 1.39
C GLY A 304 18.99 -23.08 1.61
N GLY A 305 18.48 -24.16 1.03
CA GLY A 305 19.21 -25.43 0.98
C GLY A 305 20.37 -25.36 -0.01
N MET A 306 21.46 -26.05 0.32
CA MET A 306 22.53 -26.36 -0.63
C MET A 306 22.20 -27.72 -1.28
N CYS A 307 21.87 -27.74 -2.57
CA CYS A 307 21.66 -28.99 -3.31
C CYS A 307 22.78 -29.19 -4.33
N LEU A 308 23.45 -30.34 -4.26
CA LEU A 308 24.36 -30.82 -5.32
C LEU A 308 23.50 -31.55 -6.35
N ARG A 309 23.35 -31.00 -7.56
CA ARG A 309 22.62 -31.67 -8.65
C ARG A 309 23.46 -32.80 -9.27
N ALA A 310 22.80 -33.88 -9.66
CA ALA A 310 23.37 -34.81 -10.63
C ALA A 310 23.23 -34.19 -12.03
N ASP A 311 24.26 -34.28 -12.87
CA ASP A 311 24.18 -33.82 -14.26
C ASP A 311 23.16 -34.69 -15.02
N ASP A 312 22.07 -34.10 -15.53
CA ASP A 312 21.09 -34.75 -16.42
C ASP A 312 21.60 -34.90 -17.87
N THR A 313 22.91 -35.09 -18.06
CA THR A 313 23.45 -35.42 -19.38
C THR A 313 23.52 -36.93 -19.53
N GLY A 314 22.47 -37.52 -20.13
CA GLY A 314 22.50 -38.79 -20.88
C GLY A 314 23.10 -40.02 -20.19
N LEU A 315 22.23 -40.97 -19.86
CA LEU A 315 22.56 -42.29 -19.34
C LEU A 315 23.73 -43.01 -20.05
N SER A 316 24.74 -43.40 -19.27
CA SER A 316 25.28 -44.76 -19.36
C SER A 316 25.41 -45.35 -17.95
N ALA A 317 24.89 -46.57 -17.76
CA ALA A 317 24.63 -47.19 -16.47
C ALA A 317 25.88 -47.76 -15.76
N GLU A 318 27.09 -47.44 -16.22
CA GLU A 318 28.29 -48.18 -15.82
C GLU A 318 29.36 -47.38 -15.04
N CYS A 319 29.14 -46.10 -14.76
CA CYS A 319 29.98 -45.37 -13.80
C CYS A 319 29.24 -44.14 -13.23
N PRO A 320 28.90 -44.10 -11.93
CA PRO A 320 28.42 -42.87 -11.32
C PRO A 320 29.59 -41.88 -11.27
N ARG A 321 29.60 -40.86 -12.15
CA ARG A 321 30.53 -39.74 -12.01
C ARG A 321 30.30 -39.06 -10.64
N PRO A 322 31.35 -38.53 -9.98
CA PRO A 322 31.16 -37.71 -8.80
C PRO A 322 30.24 -36.53 -9.14
N ARG A 323 29.19 -36.33 -8.35
CA ARG A 323 28.25 -35.20 -8.49
C ARG A 323 29.07 -33.90 -8.54
N ALA A 324 29.03 -33.19 -9.66
CA ALA A 324 29.74 -31.92 -9.77
C ALA A 324 29.03 -30.89 -8.88
N PRO A 325 29.72 -30.19 -7.96
CA PRO A 325 29.09 -29.16 -7.15
C PRO A 325 28.73 -27.95 -8.01
N GLN A 326 27.52 -27.91 -8.53
CA GLN A 326 26.97 -26.71 -9.15
C GLN A 326 26.41 -25.80 -8.06
N LEU A 327 26.97 -24.59 -7.96
CA LEU A 327 26.48 -23.55 -7.08
C LEU A 327 25.10 -23.10 -7.61
N ASN A 328 24.02 -23.46 -6.90
CA ASN A 328 22.67 -23.09 -7.31
C ASN A 328 22.40 -21.60 -7.06
N ILE A 329 21.45 -21.00 -7.78
CA ILE A 329 21.01 -19.60 -7.61
C ILE A 329 20.62 -19.28 -6.16
N ASN A 330 20.14 -20.29 -5.41
CA ASN A 330 19.88 -20.21 -3.97
C ASN A 330 21.14 -19.86 -3.14
N ALA A 331 22.30 -20.40 -3.51
CA ALA A 331 23.58 -20.12 -2.87
C ALA A 331 24.10 -18.72 -3.23
N VAL A 332 23.78 -18.21 -4.43
CA VAL A 332 24.12 -16.85 -4.87
C VAL A 332 23.24 -15.80 -4.18
N LEU A 333 21.98 -16.12 -3.88
CA LEU A 333 21.08 -15.22 -3.15
C LEU A 333 21.51 -15.03 -1.69
N GLY A 334 22.01 -16.08 -1.03
CA GLY A 334 22.40 -16.04 0.38
C GLY A 334 23.70 -15.30 0.72
N THR A 335 24.53 -14.95 -0.27
CA THR A 335 25.87 -14.36 -0.03
C THR A 335 25.89 -12.84 0.04
N ARG A 336 24.80 -12.15 -0.33
CA ARG A 336 24.68 -10.69 -0.15
C ARG A 336 24.13 -10.38 1.23
N MET A 337 24.98 -10.39 2.25
CA MET A 337 24.72 -9.57 3.44
C MET A 337 24.93 -8.10 3.03
N PRO A 338 23.94 -7.21 3.20
CA PRO A 338 24.21 -5.78 3.17
C PRO A 338 25.07 -5.46 4.39
N SER A 339 26.14 -4.71 4.17
CA SER A 339 27.01 -4.10 5.18
C SER A 339 26.25 -3.19 6.13
#